data_AF-A0A1X1QTM0-F1
#
_entry.id   AF-A0A1X1QTM0-F1
#
_cell.length_a   1.000
_cell.length_b   1.000
_cell.length_c   1.000
_cell.angle_alpha   90.00
_cell.angle_beta   90.00
_cell.angle_gamma   90.00
#
_symmetry.space_group_name_H-M   'P 1'
#
loop_
_entity.id
_entity.type
_entity.pdbx_description
1 polymer ?
#
loop_
_entity_poly.entity_id
_entity_poly.type
_entity_poly.pdbx_seq_one_letter_code
_entity_poly.pdbx_strand_id
1 'polypeptide(L)'
;MSLMSSVNRLSSEKFKCHECEVDLSNDEVQHTWKCPTCKSLVHIYAEDIESKTKIVLLRKPASEIEDGDLVHLPGGLTKKSYRVLGVNKKGDKLGLGLEGYGQYLVSPEEPINCRTGAW
;
A
#
# COMPACT_ATOMS: atom_id res chain seq x y z
N MET A 1 4.08 2.51 19.88
CA MET A 1 3.08 3.14 19.01
C MET A 1 3.34 2.61 17.60
N SER A 2 2.35 1.97 16.96
CA SER A 2 2.57 1.29 15.68
C SER A 2 2.59 2.31 14.54
N LEU A 3 3.73 2.44 13.85
CA LEU A 3 3.96 3.37 12.71
C LEU A 3 3.09 3.04 11.48
N MET A 4 2.37 1.92 11.50
CA MET A 4 1.52 1.44 10.42
C MET A 4 0.18 2.17 10.29
N SER A 5 -0.21 3.02 11.26
CA SER A 5 -1.51 3.72 11.28
C SER A 5 -1.53 5.05 10.50
N SER A 6 -0.37 5.64 10.19
CA SER A 6 -0.26 6.91 9.46
C SER A 6 -0.24 6.71 7.96
N VAL A 7 -1.21 5.94 7.43
CA VAL A 7 -1.32 5.68 6.00
C VAL A 7 -2.43 6.52 5.37
N ASN A 8 -2.21 6.99 4.15
CA ASN A 8 -3.27 7.61 3.38
C ASN A 8 -4.34 6.56 3.04
N ARG A 9 -5.61 6.93 3.16
CA ARG A 9 -6.79 6.08 2.93
C ARG A 9 -7.78 6.83 2.06
N LEU A 10 -8.61 6.08 1.32
CA LEU A 10 -9.79 6.65 0.66
C LEU A 10 -11.00 6.62 1.61
N SER A 11 -12.07 7.31 1.22
CA SER A 11 -13.30 7.44 1.99
C SER A 11 -13.97 6.11 2.36
N SER A 12 -13.77 5.06 1.56
CA SER A 12 -14.23 3.71 1.85
C SER A 12 -13.13 2.71 1.54
N GLU A 13 -12.85 1.80 2.48
CA GLU A 13 -11.95 0.66 2.28
C GLU A 13 -12.65 -0.62 2.77
N LYS A 14 -12.58 -1.68 1.96
CA LYS A 14 -12.96 -3.05 2.33
C LYS A 14 -11.74 -3.95 2.27
N PHE A 15 -11.63 -4.87 3.22
CA PHE A 15 -10.47 -5.74 3.37
C PHE A 15 -10.87 -7.17 3.08
N LYS A 16 -10.19 -7.83 2.14
CA LYS A 16 -10.45 -9.22 1.79
C LYS A 16 -9.16 -10.03 1.74
N CYS A 17 -9.16 -11.16 2.44
CA CYS A 17 -8.13 -12.17 2.24
C CYS A 17 -8.58 -13.11 1.12
N HIS A 18 -7.80 -13.18 0.04
CA HIS A 18 -8.12 -14.07 -1.09
C HIS A 18 -7.73 -15.53 -0.81
N GLU A 19 -6.70 -15.76 -0.01
CA GLU A 19 -6.27 -17.13 0.36
C GLU A 19 -7.28 -17.82 1.28
N CYS A 20 -7.86 -17.08 2.22
CA CYS A 20 -8.87 -17.59 3.15
C CYS A 20 -10.31 -17.37 2.66
N GLU A 21 -10.49 -16.61 1.58
CA GLU A 21 -11.79 -16.17 1.06
C GLU A 21 -12.71 -15.48 2.10
N VAL A 22 -12.12 -14.74 3.05
CA VAL A 22 -12.85 -14.02 4.10
C VAL A 22 -12.75 -12.50 3.96
N ASP A 23 -13.86 -11.83 4.25
CA ASP A 23 -13.87 -10.39 4.49
C ASP A 23 -13.36 -10.11 5.91
N LEU A 24 -12.53 -9.09 6.05
CA LEU A 24 -11.89 -8.69 7.30
C LEU A 24 -12.34 -7.27 7.66
N SER A 25 -12.37 -6.97 8.95
CA SER A 25 -12.55 -5.62 9.47
C SER A 25 -11.23 -4.85 9.47
N ASN A 26 -11.31 -3.52 9.50
CA ASN A 26 -10.13 -2.67 9.66
C ASN A 26 -9.34 -3.02 10.92
N ASP A 27 -10.02 -3.31 12.03
CA ASP A 27 -9.37 -3.55 13.31
C ASP A 27 -8.52 -4.82 13.31
N GLU A 28 -8.90 -5.82 12.50
CA GLU A 28 -8.14 -7.05 12.33
C GLU A 28 -6.84 -6.85 11.54
N VAL A 29 -6.77 -5.82 10.67
CA VAL A 29 -5.67 -5.68 9.71
C VAL A 29 -4.84 -4.42 9.86
N GLN A 30 -5.33 -3.35 10.49
CA GLN A 30 -4.71 -2.00 10.43
C GLN A 30 -3.27 -1.89 10.95
N HIS A 31 -2.79 -2.90 11.68
CA HIS A 31 -1.43 -2.92 12.22
C HIS A 31 -0.43 -3.72 11.37
N THR A 32 -0.90 -4.59 10.47
CA THR A 32 -0.02 -5.49 9.71
C THR A 32 -0.36 -5.58 8.22
N TRP A 33 -1.59 -5.23 7.85
CA TRP A 33 -2.18 -5.39 6.51
C TRP A 33 -2.12 -6.84 5.99
N LYS A 34 -1.99 -7.79 6.92
CA LYS A 34 -1.90 -9.22 6.68
C LYS A 34 -3.08 -9.93 7.34
N CYS A 35 -3.53 -11.02 6.74
CA CYS A 35 -4.60 -11.83 7.29
C CYS A 35 -4.16 -12.43 8.63
N PRO A 36 -4.97 -12.34 9.70
CA PRO A 36 -4.61 -12.91 10.99
C PRO A 36 -4.43 -14.44 10.95
N THR A 37 -5.12 -15.13 10.03
CA THR A 37 -5.09 -16.58 9.86
C THR A 37 -3.90 -17.05 9.03
N CYS A 38 -3.80 -16.65 7.75
CA CYS A 38 -2.78 -17.18 6.82
C CYS A 38 -1.55 -16.28 6.66
N LYS A 39 -1.55 -15.08 7.26
CA LYS A 39 -0.47 -14.07 7.18
C LYS A 39 -0.21 -13.50 5.78
N SER A 40 -0.96 -13.90 4.75
CA SER A 40 -0.89 -13.29 3.42
C SER A 40 -1.37 -11.84 3.43
N LEU A 41 -0.88 -11.03 2.50
CA LEU A 41 -1.32 -9.65 2.32
C LEU A 41 -2.82 -9.60 1.99
N VAL A 42 -3.49 -8.64 2.60
CA VAL A 42 -4.93 -8.43 2.43
C VAL A 42 -5.16 -7.47 1.27
N HIS A 43 -6.10 -7.81 0.39
CA HIS A 43 -6.53 -6.92 -0.67
C HIS A 43 -7.41 -5.83 -0.08
N ILE A 44 -7.04 -4.60 -0.35
CA ILE A 44 -7.75 -3.41 0.09
C ILE A 44 -8.47 -2.86 -1.12
N TYR A 45 -9.79 -2.98 -1.11
CA TYR A 45 -10.63 -2.39 -2.12
C TYR A 45 -11.08 -1.02 -1.66
N ALA A 46 -10.54 0.01 -2.31
CA ALA A 46 -10.70 1.38 -1.89
C ALA A 46 -11.53 2.18 -2.91
N GLU A 47 -12.48 2.97 -2.40
CA GLU A 47 -13.33 3.85 -3.20
C GLU A 47 -13.28 5.28 -2.66
N ASP A 48 -13.04 6.22 -3.58
CA ASP A 48 -13.23 7.64 -3.35
C ASP A 48 -14.66 8.03 -3.73
N ILE A 49 -15.46 8.42 -2.74
CA ILE A 49 -16.92 8.66 -2.92
C ILE A 49 -17.17 9.86 -3.84
N GLU A 50 -16.29 10.86 -3.81
CA GLU A 50 -16.42 12.10 -4.57
C GLU A 50 -16.10 11.87 -6.05
N SER A 51 -14.91 11.36 -6.37
CA SER A 51 -14.51 11.10 -7.76
C SER A 51 -15.05 9.80 -8.34
N LYS A 52 -15.67 8.94 -7.52
CA LYS A 52 -16.04 7.55 -7.87
C LYS A 52 -14.86 6.69 -8.31
N THR A 53 -13.64 7.09 -7.97
CA THR A 53 -12.44 6.30 -8.27
C THR A 53 -12.43 5.05 -7.43
N LYS A 54 -12.28 3.90 -8.09
CA LYS A 54 -12.17 2.61 -7.43
C LYS A 54 -10.85 1.94 -7.77
N ILE A 55 -10.12 1.51 -6.74
CA ILE A 55 -8.80 0.89 -6.87
C ILE A 55 -8.66 -0.30 -5.93
N VAL A 56 -7.82 -1.24 -6.34
CA VAL A 56 -7.38 -2.35 -5.49
C VAL A 56 -5.94 -2.10 -5.10
N LEU A 57 -5.66 -2.19 -3.80
CA LEU A 57 -4.35 -1.92 -3.21
C LEU A 57 -3.90 -3.12 -2.38
N LEU A 58 -2.59 -3.30 -2.31
CA LEU A 58 -1.90 -3.97 -1.21
C LEU A 58 -1.16 -2.89 -0.41
N ARG A 59 -1.20 -3.00 0.91
CA ARG A 59 -0.46 -2.09 1.79
C ARG A 59 0.61 -2.87 2.51
N LYS A 60 1.85 -2.41 2.39
CA LYS A 60 3.03 -3.09 2.93
C LYS A 60 4.06 -2.07 3.43
N PRO A 61 4.92 -2.43 4.40
CA PRO A 61 6.02 -1.56 4.79
C PRO A 61 6.96 -1.32 3.62
N ALA A 62 7.64 -0.17 3.60
CA ALA A 62 8.58 0.18 2.53
C ALA A 62 9.69 -0.87 2.30
N SER A 63 10.07 -1.60 3.35
CA SER A 63 11.04 -2.70 3.30
C SER A 63 10.56 -3.95 2.54
N GLU A 64 9.26 -4.07 2.29
CA GLU A 64 8.66 -5.14 1.47
C GLU A 64 8.34 -4.66 0.03
N ILE A 65 8.75 -3.44 -0.34
CA ILE A 65 8.61 -2.94 -1.72
C ILE A 65 9.63 -3.60 -2.62
N GLU A 66 9.17 -4.02 -3.80
CA GLU A 66 9.95 -4.73 -4.80
C GLU A 66 9.88 -4.02 -6.16
N ASP A 67 10.84 -4.35 -7.03
CA ASP A 67 10.87 -3.83 -8.39
C ASP A 67 9.63 -4.27 -9.16
N GLY A 68 9.02 -3.33 -9.88
CA GLY A 68 7.77 -3.53 -10.61
C GLY A 68 6.50 -3.17 -9.83
N ASP A 69 6.56 -2.98 -8.51
CA ASP A 69 5.43 -2.49 -7.73
C ASP A 69 4.92 -1.14 -8.25
N LEU A 70 3.60 -0.92 -8.22
CA LEU A 70 2.99 0.37 -8.55
C LEU A 70 2.63 1.12 -7.27
N VAL A 71 3.47 2.04 -6.83
CA VAL A 71 3.27 2.75 -5.55
C VAL A 71 2.56 4.08 -5.72
N HIS A 72 1.73 4.44 -4.75
CA HIS A 72 1.19 5.79 -4.62
C HIS A 72 2.03 6.60 -3.63
N LEU A 73 2.39 7.82 -4.05
CA LEU A 73 2.97 8.81 -3.15
C LEU A 73 1.92 9.31 -2.15
N PRO A 74 2.33 9.85 -0.98
CA PRO A 74 1.40 10.43 -0.02
C PRO A 74 0.45 11.47 -0.64
N GLY A 75 -0.83 11.40 -0.28
CA GLY A 75 -1.89 12.26 -0.86
C GLY A 75 -2.22 11.98 -2.34
N GLY A 76 -1.68 10.91 -2.92
CA GLY A 76 -1.81 10.59 -4.36
C GLY A 76 -2.65 9.36 -4.70
N LEU A 77 -3.49 8.86 -3.79
CA LEU A 77 -4.25 7.62 -3.97
C LEU A 77 -5.19 7.62 -5.18
N THR A 78 -5.84 8.74 -5.49
CA THR A 78 -6.70 8.90 -6.68
C THR A 78 -5.93 9.39 -7.90
N LYS A 79 -4.61 9.56 -7.80
CA LYS A 79 -3.75 10.12 -8.85
C LYS A 79 -2.89 9.02 -9.51
N LYS A 80 -1.81 9.45 -10.16
CA LYS A 80 -0.81 8.58 -10.76
C LYS A 80 -0.15 7.66 -9.72
N SER A 81 -0.10 6.38 -10.01
CA SER A 81 0.81 5.41 -9.39
C SER A 81 2.12 5.37 -10.17
N TYR A 82 3.24 5.12 -9.49
CA TYR A 82 4.57 5.07 -10.08
C TYR A 82 5.12 3.66 -10.00
N ARG A 83 5.65 3.15 -11.11
CA ARG A 83 6.36 1.88 -11.13
C ARG A 83 7.70 2.02 -10.43
N VAL A 84 7.99 1.10 -9.52
CA VAL A 84 9.29 0.98 -8.87
C VAL A 84 10.26 0.33 -9.86
N LEU A 85 11.40 0.98 -10.09
CA LEU A 85 12.48 0.54 -10.98
C LEU A 85 13.68 -0.06 -10.22
N GLY A 86 13.69 0.07 -8.90
CA GLY A 86 14.82 -0.27 -8.06
C GLY A 86 14.59 0.18 -6.62
N VAL A 87 15.02 -0.63 -5.65
CA VAL A 87 15.07 -0.25 -4.24
C VAL A 87 16.51 -0.30 -3.73
N ASN A 88 17.00 0.82 -3.17
CA ASN A 88 18.36 0.92 -2.65
C ASN A 88 18.38 1.43 -1.22
N LYS A 89 19.26 0.86 -0.37
CA LYS A 89 19.47 1.37 0.98
C LYS A 89 20.30 2.66 0.94
N LYS A 90 19.84 3.69 1.66
CA LYS A 90 20.54 4.97 1.82
C LYS A 90 20.58 5.33 3.31
N GLY A 91 21.60 4.83 3.99
CA GLY A 91 21.72 4.97 5.45
C GLY A 91 20.65 4.16 6.17
N ASP A 92 19.83 4.85 6.96
CA ASP A 92 18.66 4.33 7.68
C ASP A 92 17.39 4.27 6.82
N LYS A 93 17.40 4.90 5.63
CA LYS A 93 16.25 4.97 4.72
C LYS A 93 16.37 4.03 3.53
N LEU A 94 15.24 3.85 2.85
CA LEU A 94 15.15 3.21 1.54
C LEU A 94 14.88 4.27 0.47
N GLY A 95 15.59 4.18 -0.64
CA GLY A 95 15.36 4.96 -1.84
C GLY A 95 14.66 4.12 -2.89
N LEU A 96 13.38 4.41 -3.14
CA LEU A 96 12.58 3.83 -4.20
C LEU A 96 12.83 4.64 -5.48
N GLY A 97 13.39 4.00 -6.50
CA GLY A 97 13.48 4.58 -7.85
C GLY A 97 12.12 4.47 -8.53
N LEU A 98 11.50 5.59 -8.86
CA LEU A 98 10.14 5.68 -9.40
C LEU A 98 10.15 6.20 -10.84
N GLU A 99 9.53 5.44 -11.73
CA GLU A 99 9.46 5.73 -13.15
C GLU A 99 8.84 7.12 -13.43
N GLY A 100 9.65 8.02 -14.01
CA GLY A 100 9.24 9.39 -14.35
C GLY A 100 9.05 10.33 -13.16
N TYR A 101 9.39 9.93 -11.93
CA TYR A 101 9.38 10.79 -10.74
C TYR A 101 10.79 11.03 -10.18
N GLY A 102 11.68 10.05 -10.31
CA GLY A 102 13.02 10.10 -9.74
C GLY A 102 13.10 9.21 -8.49
N GLN A 103 13.68 9.71 -7.41
CA GLN A 103 13.85 8.92 -6.19
C GLN A 103 12.93 9.41 -5.07
N TYR A 104 12.27 8.46 -4.40
CA TYR A 104 11.48 8.72 -3.20
C TYR A 104 12.13 8.04 -1.99
N LEU A 105 12.43 8.83 -0.94
CA LEU A 105 13.10 8.35 0.27
C LEU A 105 12.07 8.10 1.37
N VAL A 106 12.09 6.91 1.94
CA VAL A 106 11.11 6.44 2.93
C VAL A 106 11.79 5.68 4.06
N SER A 107 11.15 5.64 5.22
CA SER A 107 11.62 4.81 6.34
C SER A 107 11.23 3.34 6.07
N PRO A 108 12.05 2.34 6.43
CA PRO A 108 11.78 0.92 6.12
C PRO A 108 10.41 0.40 6.59
N GLU A 109 9.88 0.97 7.67
CA GLU A 109 8.60 0.63 8.29
C GLU A 109 7.44 1.52 7.84
N GLU A 110 7.69 2.50 6.97
CA GLU A 110 6.67 3.40 6.47
C GLU A 110 5.64 2.63 5.60
N PRO A 111 4.33 2.77 5.85
CA PRO A 111 3.31 2.05 5.08
C PRO A 111 3.14 2.65 3.69
N ILE A 112 3.31 1.82 2.66
CA ILE A 112 3.19 2.20 1.24
C ILE A 112 1.96 1.52 0.62
N ASN A 113 1.15 2.30 -0.10
CA ASN A 113 0.03 1.78 -0.87
C ASN A 113 0.51 1.37 -2.27
N CYS A 114 0.39 0.09 -2.59
CA CYS A 114 0.74 -0.50 -3.87
C CYS A 114 -0.52 -0.85 -4.65
N ARG A 115 -0.74 -0.25 -5.82
CA ARG A 115 -1.89 -0.52 -6.67
C ARG A 115 -1.70 -1.83 -7.43
N THR A 116 -2.69 -2.71 -7.31
CA THR A 116 -2.73 -3.99 -8.04
C THR A 116 -3.85 -4.04 -9.08
N GLY A 117 -4.83 -3.13 -9.00
CA GLY A 117 -5.91 -3.10 -9.99
C GLY A 117 -6.98 -2.03 -9.75
N ALA A 118 -8.15 -2.30 -10.30
CA ALA A 118 -9.41 -1.58 -10.15
C ALA A 118 -10.58 -2.59 -10.20
N TRP A 119 -11.79 -2.17 -9.82
CA TRP A 119 -13.01 -3.00 -9.84
C TRP A 119 -14.26 -2.18 -10.24
#